data_AF-A0A7T8KH16-F1
#
_entry.id   AF-A0A7T8KH16-F1
#
_cell.length_a   1.000
_cell.length_b   1.000
_cell.length_c   1.000
_cell.angle_alpha   90.00
_cell.angle_beta   90.00
_cell.angle_gamma   90.00
#
_symmetry.space_group_name_H-M   'P 1'
#
loop_
_entity.id
_entity.type
_entity.pdbx_description
1 polymer ?
#
loop_
_entity_poly.entity_id
_entity_poly.type
_entity_poly.pdbx_seq_one_letter_code
_entity_poly.pdbx_strand_id
1 'polypeptide(L)'
;MSKKKAYEALDRTLHDILGNNNIMGGVTVVLSGDFRRTLPVVPKGTRADIVNICIKASYLWQWTEKLSLYTDMRVHLQSHDATAEFSDNSSR
;
A
#
# COMPACT_ATOMS: atom_id res chain seq x y z
N MET A 1 1.83 8.24 2.45
CA MET A 1 2.55 6.98 2.72
C MET A 1 3.47 7.16 3.92
N SER A 2 3.53 6.20 4.84
CA SER A 2 4.43 6.28 6.01
C SER A 2 5.90 6.14 5.58
N LYS A 3 6.80 6.73 6.37
CA LYS A 3 8.26 6.62 6.14
C LYS A 3 8.74 5.21 6.52
N LYS A 4 9.81 4.72 5.88
CA LYS A 4 10.38 3.38 6.17
C LYS A 4 10.59 3.12 7.67
N LYS A 5 11.09 4.13 8.40
CA LYS A 5 11.36 4.06 9.84
C LYS A 5 10.14 3.69 10.68
N ALA A 6 8.92 4.03 10.22
CA ALA A 6 7.72 3.65 10.94
C ALA A 6 7.47 2.13 10.89
N TYR A 7 7.75 1.51 9.74
CA TYR A 7 7.63 0.06 9.57
C TYR A 7 8.75 -0.68 10.31
N GLU A 8 9.97 -0.15 10.30
CA GLU A 8 11.11 -0.70 11.05
C GLU A 8 10.88 -0.61 12.57
N ALA A 9 10.30 0.51 13.04
CA ALA A 9 9.91 0.65 14.44
C ALA A 9 8.79 -0.32 14.81
N LEU A 10 7.82 -0.55 13.93
CA LEU A 10 6.78 -1.55 14.13
C LEU A 10 7.37 -2.96 14.26
N ASP A 11 8.26 -3.35 13.35
CA ASP A 11 8.95 -4.65 13.38
C ASP A 11 9.67 -4.88 14.72
N ARG A 12 10.48 -3.91 15.15
CA ARG A 12 11.17 -3.97 16.45
C ARG A 12 10.19 -4.05 17.62
N THR A 13 9.11 -3.28 17.58
CA THR A 13 8.10 -3.28 18.64
C THR A 13 7.41 -4.64 18.73
N LEU A 14 7.15 -5.30 17.59
CA LEU A 14 6.57 -6.65 17.56
C LEU A 14 7.56 -7.70 18.06
N HIS A 15 8.87 -7.55 17.78
CA HIS A 15 9.90 -8.39 18.40
C HIS A 15 9.90 -8.26 19.91
N ASP A 16 9.89 -7.02 20.42
CA ASP A 16 9.95 -6.73 21.85
C ASP A 16 8.71 -7.26 22.60
N ILE A 17 7.51 -7.09 22.02
CA ILE A 17 6.25 -7.52 22.65
C ILE A 17 6.08 -9.04 22.61
N LEU A 18 6.45 -9.68 21.49
CA LEU A 18 6.18 -11.09 21.25
C LEU A 18 7.35 -12.01 21.65
N GLY A 19 8.52 -11.45 21.96
CA GLY A 19 9.73 -12.21 22.25
C GLY A 19 10.20 -13.07 21.07
N ASN A 20 9.85 -12.67 19.85
CA ASN A 20 10.10 -13.44 18.63
C ASN A 20 10.92 -12.60 17.65
N ASN A 21 12.09 -13.09 17.25
CA ASN A 21 12.99 -12.40 16.33
C ASN A 21 12.66 -12.63 14.84
N ASN A 22 11.58 -13.36 14.54
CA ASN A 22 11.07 -13.46 13.17
C ASN A 22 10.52 -12.11 12.73
N ILE A 23 10.50 -11.85 11.41
CA ILE A 23 9.97 -10.61 10.85
C ILE A 23 8.54 -10.34 11.33
N MET A 24 8.30 -9.08 11.72
CA MET A 24 7.08 -8.60 12.34
C MET A 24 6.68 -9.43 13.57
N GLY A 25 7.65 -9.94 14.33
CA GLY A 25 7.43 -10.84 15.46
C GLY A 25 6.73 -12.15 15.09
N GLY A 26 6.80 -12.56 13.81
CA GLY A 26 6.07 -13.71 13.27
C GLY A 26 4.61 -13.42 12.90
N VAL A 27 4.17 -12.16 12.94
CA VAL A 27 2.81 -11.75 12.57
C VAL A 27 2.71 -11.46 11.08
N THR A 28 1.67 -11.97 10.44
CA THR A 28 1.33 -11.60 9.06
C THR A 28 0.80 -10.18 9.01
N VAL A 29 1.52 -9.28 8.33
CA VAL A 29 1.13 -7.88 8.14
C VAL A 29 0.76 -7.64 6.68
N VAL A 30 -0.46 -7.13 6.44
CA VAL A 30 -0.90 -6.73 5.10
C VAL A 30 -0.86 -5.21 4.99
N LEU A 31 -0.07 -4.70 4.06
CA LEU A 31 -0.02 -3.28 3.74
C LEU A 31 -0.91 -3.00 2.53
N SER A 32 -2.00 -2.27 2.74
CA SER A 32 -2.89 -1.83 1.67
C SER A 32 -2.68 -0.36 1.35
N GLY A 33 -2.70 -0.01 0.06
CA GLY A 33 -2.58 1.37 -0.39
C GLY A 33 -1.99 1.49 -1.79
N ASP A 34 -2.17 2.67 -2.39
CA ASP A 34 -1.52 2.99 -3.66
C ASP A 34 -0.13 3.60 -3.41
N PHE A 35 0.88 2.73 -3.45
CA PHE A 35 2.28 3.10 -3.29
C PHE A 35 2.85 3.95 -4.44
N ARG A 36 2.11 4.11 -5.55
CA ARG A 36 2.51 4.95 -6.69
C ARG A 36 1.95 6.37 -6.58
N ARG A 37 0.89 6.58 -5.81
CA ARG A 37 0.18 7.87 -5.73
C ARG A 37 0.85 8.92 -4.85
N THR A 38 1.58 8.54 -3.81
CA THR A 38 2.19 9.53 -2.93
C THR A 38 3.50 9.03 -2.35
N LEU A 39 4.61 9.43 -2.98
CA LEU A 39 5.93 9.35 -2.36
C LEU A 39 5.92 10.18 -1.07
N PRO A 40 6.60 9.73 -0.01
CA PRO A 40 6.70 10.54 1.19
C PRO A 40 7.52 11.81 0.90
N VAL A 41 7.03 12.95 1.39
CA VAL A 41 7.56 14.28 1.07
C VAL A 41 8.77 14.59 1.95
N VAL A 42 9.85 15.08 1.33
CA VAL A 42 11.03 15.62 2.02
C VAL A 42 11.18 17.10 1.63
N PRO A 43 10.85 18.06 2.53
CA PRO A 43 11.08 19.48 2.27
C PRO A 43 12.56 19.73 1.98
N LYS A 44 12.86 20.36 0.84
CA LYS A 44 14.24 20.62 0.36
C LYS A 44 15.09 19.35 0.18
N GLY A 45 14.47 18.17 0.11
CA GLY A 45 15.17 16.90 -0.08
C GLY A 45 15.49 16.62 -1.54
N THR A 46 16.57 15.88 -1.75
CA THR A 46 16.95 15.35 -3.05
C THR A 46 16.10 14.13 -3.42
N ARG A 47 16.17 13.69 -4.69
CA ARG A 47 15.56 12.42 -5.11
C ARG A 47 16.10 11.23 -4.31
N ALA A 48 17.39 11.25 -3.95
CA ALA A 48 18.00 10.21 -3.14
C ALA A 48 17.38 10.15 -1.74
N ASP A 49 17.10 11.31 -1.13
CA ASP A 49 16.45 11.39 0.18
C ASP A 49 15.05 10.77 0.14
N ILE A 50 14.28 11.08 -0.91
CA ILE A 50 12.93 10.52 -1.13
C ILE A 50 12.99 9.00 -1.26
N VAL A 51 13.91 8.46 -2.06
CA VAL A 51 14.09 7.01 -2.20
C VAL A 51 14.48 6.38 -0.87
N ASN A 52 15.40 7.00 -0.12
CA ASN A 52 15.90 6.46 1.14
C ASN A 52 14.81 6.37 2.22
N ILE A 53 13.77 7.21 2.17
CA ILE A 53 12.66 7.13 3.12
C ILE A 53 11.50 6.25 2.66
N CYS A 54 11.51 5.76 1.42
CA CYS A 54 10.52 4.83 0.92
C CYS A 54 10.66 3.46 1.57
N ILE A 55 9.54 2.74 1.75
CA ILE A 55 9.55 1.37 2.31
C ILE A 55 10.44 0.42 1.49
N LYS A 56 10.58 0.67 0.19
CA LYS A 56 11.47 -0.09 -0.71
C LYS A 56 12.94 -0.03 -0.33
N ALA A 57 13.36 0.99 0.42
CA ALA A 57 14.72 1.15 0.94
C ALA A 57 14.87 0.61 2.37
N SER A 58 13.88 -0.11 2.88
CA SER A 58 13.94 -0.81 4.16
C SER A 58 14.43 -2.25 3.98
N TYR A 59 15.10 -2.79 5.00
CA TYR A 59 15.46 -4.21 5.05
C TYR A 59 14.22 -5.14 5.02
N LEU A 60 13.05 -4.64 5.39
CA LEU A 60 11.78 -5.38 5.37
C LEU A 60 11.30 -5.68 3.95
N TRP A 61 11.71 -4.87 2.97
CA TRP A 61 11.19 -4.98 1.61
C TRP A 61 11.57 -6.30 0.93
N GLN A 62 12.75 -6.85 1.23
CA GLN A 62 13.20 -8.14 0.67
C GLN A 62 12.32 -9.33 1.08
N TRP A 63 11.53 -9.16 2.14
CA TRP A 63 10.61 -10.19 2.68
C TRP A 63 9.14 -9.89 2.38
N THR A 64 8.88 -8.81 1.63
CA THR A 64 7.51 -8.38 1.33
C THR A 64 7.05 -9.01 0.01
N GLU A 65 5.91 -9.69 0.04
CA GLU A 65 5.24 -10.13 -1.17
C GLU A 65 4.37 -9.01 -1.77
N LYS A 66 4.44 -8.84 -3.09
CA LYS A 66 3.69 -7.80 -3.80
C LYS A 66 2.43 -8.38 -4.43
N LEU A 67 1.28 -8.06 -3.84
CA LEU A 67 -0.03 -8.31 -4.43
C LEU A 67 -0.51 -7.05 -5.16
N SER A 68 -1.09 -7.22 -6.36
CA SER A 68 -1.59 -6.11 -7.19
C SER A 68 -3.05 -6.31 -7.52
N LEU A 69 -3.87 -5.30 -7.24
CA LEU A 69 -5.26 -5.25 -7.66
C LEU A 69 -5.34 -4.52 -9.00
N TYR A 70 -5.92 -5.17 -10.01
CA TYR A 70 -6.05 -4.63 -11.37
C TYR A 70 -7.45 -4.09 -11.67
N THR A 71 -8.46 -4.62 -10.99
CA THR A 71 -9.86 -4.24 -11.21
C THR A 71 -10.21 -3.04 -10.35
N ASP A 72 -10.47 -1.90 -11.00
CA ASP A 72 -11.11 -0.77 -10.34
C ASP A 72 -12.61 -1.01 -10.26
N MET A 73 -13.07 -1.50 -9.11
CA MET A 73 -14.49 -1.76 -8.88
C MET A 73 -15.35 -0.49 -8.98
N ARG A 74 -14.80 0.71 -8.72
CA ARG A 74 -15.57 1.96 -8.85
C ARG A 74 -15.97 2.22 -10.28
N VAL A 75 -15.04 2.02 -11.22
CA VAL A 75 -15.29 2.16 -12.67
C VAL A 75 -16.21 1.05 -13.15
N HIS A 76 -16.00 -0.18 -12.69
CA HIS A 76 -16.80 -1.34 -13.09
C HIS A 76 -18.28 -1.23 -12.68
N LEU A 77 -18.56 -0.69 -11.49
CA LEU A 77 -19.93 -0.46 -11.00
C LEU A 77 -20.61 0.69 -11.77
N GLN A 78 -19.89 1.77 -12.03
CA GLN A 78 -20.42 2.89 -12.84
C GLN A 78 -20.78 2.47 -14.27
N SER A 79 -19.99 1.58 -14.87
CA SER A 79 -20.34 1.04 -16.20
C SER A 79 -21.61 0.19 -16.17
N HIS A 80 -21.87 -0.54 -15.08
CA HIS A 80 -23.07 -1.36 -14.95
C HIS A 80 -24.35 -0.51 -14.77
N ASP A 81 -24.30 0.51 -13.91
CA ASP A 81 -25.42 1.44 -13.70
C ASP A 81 -25.76 2.22 -14.98
N ALA A 82 -24.75 2.64 -15.75
CA ALA A 82 -24.97 3.28 -17.04
C ALA A 82 -25.65 2.33 -18.05
N THR A 83 -25.25 1.06 -18.14
CA THR A 83 -25.94 0.09 -19.03
C THR A 83 -27.38 -0.22 -18.63
N ALA A 84 -27.71 -0.10 -17.33
CA ALA A 84 -29.09 -0.29 -16.86
C ALA A 84 -30.00 0.87 -17.31
N GLU A 85 -29.52 2.12 -17.25
CA GLU A 85 -30.29 3.29 -17.71
C GLU A 85 -30.47 3.33 -19.24
N PHE A 86 -29.47 2.90 -20.01
CA PHE A 86 -29.59 2.84 -21.48
C PHE A 86 -30.60 1.79 -21.97
N SER A 87 -30.78 0.69 -21.22
CA SER A 87 -31.73 -0.37 -21.58
C SER A 87 -33.18 0.03 -21.29
N ASP A 88 -33.42 0.84 -20.26
CA ASP A 88 -34.76 1.29 -19.85
C ASP A 88 -35.28 2.43 -20.74
N ASN A 89 -34.38 3.25 -21.32
CA ASN A 89 -34.74 4.38 -22.16
C ASN A 89 -34.86 4.04 -23.67
N SER A 90 -34.47 2.83 -24.09
CA SER A 90 -34.68 2.33 -25.47
C SER A 90 -36.00 1.57 -25.65
N SER A 91 -36.80 1.45 -24.59
CA SER A 91 -38.10 0.74 -24.58
C SER A 91 -39.31 1.68 -24.43
N ARG A 92 -39.13 2.99 -24.62
CA ARG A 92 -40.20 4.01 -24.59
C ARG A 92 -40.40 4.66 -25.94
#